data_AF-A0A7U9S7A7-F1
#
_entry.id   AF-A0A7U9S7A7-F1
#
_cell.length_a   1.000
_cell.length_b   1.000
_cell.length_c   1.000
_cell.angle_alpha   90.00
_cell.angle_beta   90.00
_cell.angle_gamma   90.00
#
_symmetry.space_group_name_H-M   'P 1'
#
loop_
_entity.id
_entity.type
_entity.pdbx_description
1 polymer ?
#
loop_
_entity_poly.entity_id
_entity_poly.type
_entity_poly.pdbx_seq_one_letter_code
_entity_poly.pdbx_strand_id
1 'polypeptide(L)'
;MEEFKQIHPKQLISDLIPIPVWKIHYSYYTARGNPKEADKYILDNKNAWDRIDDQFMRYIEEQNEKHPERKLSNVKILDSSLMGEVYLKLE
;
A
#
# COMPACT_ATOMS: atom_id res chain seq x y z
N MET A 1 -7.29 5.75 18.91
CA MET A 1 -8.04 7.01 18.84
C MET A 1 -9.53 6.69 18.83
N GLU A 2 -10.08 6.43 20.00
CA GLU A 2 -11.55 6.31 20.15
C GLU A 2 -12.17 7.71 20.28
N GLU A 3 -11.40 8.64 20.85
CA GLU A 3 -11.71 10.06 21.01
C GLU A 3 -11.97 10.73 19.66
N PHE A 4 -11.18 10.39 18.62
CA PHE A 4 -11.38 10.95 17.28
C PHE A 4 -12.78 10.64 16.73
N LYS A 5 -13.32 9.44 17.01
CA LYS A 5 -14.67 9.05 16.56
C LYS A 5 -15.78 9.83 17.26
N GLN A 6 -15.47 10.50 18.38
CA GLN A 6 -16.42 11.29 19.16
C GLN A 6 -16.34 12.79 18.85
N ILE A 7 -15.32 13.24 18.10
CA ILE A 7 -15.19 14.64 17.70
C ILE A 7 -16.30 14.96 16.69
N HIS A 8 -17.08 15.99 16.98
CA HIS A 8 -18.06 16.48 16.02
C HIS A 8 -17.32 17.07 14.80
N PRO A 9 -17.65 16.71 13.54
CA PRO A 9 -16.91 17.16 12.36
C PRO A 9 -16.69 18.68 12.27
N LYS A 10 -17.69 19.51 12.64
CA LYS A 10 -17.56 20.98 12.73
C LYS A 10 -16.51 21.50 13.73
N GLN A 11 -16.01 20.67 14.64
CA GLN A 11 -14.93 21.02 15.55
C GLN A 11 -13.54 20.79 14.93
N LEU A 12 -13.48 20.08 13.79
CA LEU A 12 -12.26 19.98 13.01
C LEU A 12 -12.02 21.31 12.31
N ILE A 13 -10.85 21.89 12.55
CA ILE A 13 -10.41 23.12 11.88
C ILE A 13 -10.00 22.81 10.43
N SER A 14 -9.43 21.62 10.20
CA SER A 14 -9.03 21.15 8.88
C SER A 14 -10.11 20.27 8.27
N ASP A 15 -10.37 20.47 6.99
CA ASP A 15 -11.28 19.66 6.16
C ASP A 15 -10.53 18.68 5.25
N LEU A 16 -9.19 18.63 5.32
CA LEU A 16 -8.35 17.74 4.52
C LEU A 16 -7.63 16.71 5.39
N ILE A 17 -7.76 15.43 5.03
CA ILE A 17 -6.98 14.33 5.59
C ILE A 17 -5.81 14.04 4.64
N PRO A 18 -4.55 14.29 5.05
CA PRO A 18 -3.39 13.86 4.28
C PRO A 18 -3.20 12.35 4.41
N ILE A 19 -3.05 11.67 3.29
CA ILE A 19 -2.80 10.23 3.21
C ILE A 19 -1.52 10.02 2.41
N PRO A 20 -0.40 9.67 3.06
CA PRO A 20 0.82 9.36 2.33
C PRO A 20 0.66 8.06 1.53
N VAL A 21 1.19 8.08 0.30
CA VAL A 21 1.09 6.97 -0.66
C VAL A 21 2.48 6.50 -1.04
N TRP A 22 2.75 5.24 -0.78
CA TRP A 22 3.96 4.54 -1.19
C TRP A 22 3.70 3.77 -2.47
N LYS A 23 4.64 3.82 -3.41
CA LYS A 23 4.66 2.99 -4.62
C LYS A 23 5.69 1.89 -4.47
N ILE A 24 5.29 0.67 -4.80
CA ILE A 24 6.16 -0.48 -4.93
C ILE A 24 6.19 -0.89 -6.39
N HIS A 25 7.35 -0.77 -7.02
CA HIS A 25 7.63 -1.36 -8.33
C HIS A 25 8.30 -2.71 -8.13
N TYR A 26 7.76 -3.77 -8.74
CA TYR A 26 8.23 -5.14 -8.49
C TYR A 26 8.16 -6.00 -9.75
N SER A 27 9.04 -6.99 -9.81
CA SER A 27 9.03 -8.05 -10.83
C SER A 27 8.55 -9.38 -10.23
N TYR A 28 7.98 -10.22 -11.09
CA TYR A 28 7.51 -11.54 -10.71
C TYR A 28 7.31 -12.45 -11.93
N TYR A 29 7.13 -13.74 -11.67
CA TYR A 29 6.69 -14.72 -12.65
C TYR A 29 5.23 -15.07 -12.41
N THR A 30 4.42 -15.02 -13.47
CA THR A 30 3.03 -15.50 -13.42
C THR A 30 2.98 -17.01 -13.18
N ALA A 31 1.82 -17.54 -12.82
CA ALA A 31 1.60 -19.00 -12.70
C ALA A 31 1.97 -19.80 -13.97
N ARG A 32 2.01 -19.15 -15.15
CA ARG A 32 2.44 -19.75 -16.42
C ARG A 32 3.94 -19.60 -16.71
N GLY A 33 4.72 -19.02 -15.80
CA GLY A 33 6.16 -18.79 -15.97
C GLY A 33 6.53 -17.58 -16.81
N ASN A 34 5.58 -16.71 -17.18
CA ASN A 34 5.91 -15.47 -17.88
C ASN A 34 6.43 -14.41 -16.90
N PRO A 35 7.58 -13.76 -17.18
CA PRO A 35 8.07 -12.64 -16.38
C PRO A 35 7.20 -11.41 -16.60
N LYS A 36 6.97 -10.65 -15.53
CA LYS A 36 6.20 -9.41 -15.50
C LYS A 36 6.80 -8.43 -14.50
N GLU A 37 6.53 -7.16 -14.75
CA GLU A 37 6.72 -6.07 -13.79
C GLU A 37 5.37 -5.39 -13.57
N ALA A 38 5.16 -4.87 -12.36
CA ALA A 38 3.94 -4.17 -12.00
C ALA A 38 4.17 -3.19 -10.85
N ASP A 39 3.17 -2.37 -10.61
CA ASP A 39 3.13 -1.41 -9.52
C ASP A 39 2.02 -1.77 -8.52
N LYS A 40 2.32 -1.57 -7.23
CA LYS A 40 1.33 -1.55 -6.14
C LYS A 40 1.48 -0.28 -5.32
N TYR A 41 0.40 0.07 -4.63
CA TYR A 41 0.32 1.27 -3.82
C TYR A 41 -0.09 0.90 -2.40
N ILE A 42 0.59 1.51 -1.42
CA ILE A 42 0.36 1.28 0.00
C ILE A 42 0.07 2.64 0.65
N LEU A 43 -0.99 2.69 1.46
CA LEU A 43 -1.31 3.84 2.29
C LEU A 43 -0.74 3.60 3.68
N ASP A 44 0.28 4.37 4.05
CA ASP A 44 0.89 4.30 5.37
C ASP A 44 1.58 5.63 5.70
N ASN A 45 2.12 5.76 6.91
CA ASN A 45 2.87 6.90 7.36
C ASN A 45 4.04 7.21 6.40
N LYS A 46 4.33 8.49 6.18
CA LYS A 46 5.47 8.96 5.38
C LYS A 46 6.84 8.49 5.91
N ASN A 47 6.91 8.07 7.17
CA ASN A 47 8.11 7.55 7.80
C ASN A 47 8.17 6.00 7.81
N ALA A 48 7.26 5.31 7.11
CA ALA A 48 7.17 3.84 7.08
C ALA A 48 8.24 3.16 6.19
N TRP A 49 9.29 3.88 5.80
CA TRP A 49 10.32 3.39 4.86
C TRP A 49 10.96 2.06 5.29
N ASP A 50 10.96 1.78 6.59
CA ASP A 50 11.54 0.58 7.21
C ASP A 50 10.63 -0.65 7.15
N ARG A 51 9.34 -0.50 6.82
CA ARG A 51 8.34 -1.58 6.87
C ARG A 51 7.51 -1.78 5.60
N ILE A 52 7.62 -0.88 4.64
CA ILE A 52 6.81 -0.91 3.41
C ILE A 52 7.07 -2.19 2.59
N ASP A 53 8.32 -2.60 2.48
CA ASP A 53 8.71 -3.81 1.77
C ASP A 53 8.16 -5.07 2.45
N ASP A 54 8.26 -5.15 3.78
CA ASP A 54 7.69 -6.25 4.56
C ASP A 54 6.17 -6.33 4.43
N GLN A 55 5.49 -5.19 4.44
CA GLN A 55 4.04 -5.13 4.26
C GLN A 55 3.64 -5.62 2.87
N PHE A 56 4.40 -5.23 1.83
CA PHE A 56 4.17 -5.73 0.47
C PHE A 56 4.40 -7.24 0.36
N MET A 57 5.46 -7.77 0.96
CA MET A 57 5.74 -9.22 0.90
C MET A 57 4.66 -10.05 1.61
N ARG A 58 4.16 -9.60 2.77
CA ARG A 58 3.00 -10.23 3.42
C ARG A 58 1.75 -10.19 2.55
N TYR A 59 1.49 -9.07 1.88
CA TYR A 59 0.40 -8.98 0.92
C TYR A 59 0.54 -10.03 -0.20
N ILE A 60 1.74 -10.21 -0.77
CA ILE A 60 2.00 -11.23 -1.79
C ILE A 60 1.71 -12.64 -1.27
N GLU A 61 2.15 -12.96 -0.06
CA GLU A 61 1.89 -14.26 0.58
C GLU A 61 0.39 -14.51 0.71
N GLU A 62 -0.36 -13.55 1.27
CA GLU A 62 -1.81 -13.65 1.40
C GLU A 62 -2.53 -13.76 0.06
N GLN A 63 -2.10 -13.00 -0.95
CA GLN A 63 -2.71 -13.08 -2.29
C GLN A 63 -2.47 -14.46 -2.91
N ASN A 64 -1.28 -15.00 -2.75
CA ASN A 64 -0.93 -16.32 -3.26
C ASN A 64 -1.69 -17.45 -2.54
N GLU A 65 -1.98 -17.28 -1.26
CA GLU A 65 -2.81 -18.21 -0.49
C GLU A 65 -4.29 -18.12 -0.92
N LYS A 66 -4.82 -16.91 -1.08
CA LYS A 66 -6.21 -16.66 -1.49
C LYS A 66 -6.49 -17.05 -2.94
N HIS A 67 -5.49 -16.93 -3.82
CA HIS A 67 -5.60 -17.13 -5.28
C HIS A 67 -4.49 -18.04 -5.84
N PRO A 68 -4.47 -19.33 -5.44
CA PRO A 68 -3.41 -20.26 -5.86
C PRO A 68 -3.33 -20.46 -7.38
N GLU A 69 -4.44 -20.27 -8.10
CA GLU A 69 -4.51 -20.37 -9.57
C GLU A 69 -3.84 -19.19 -10.31
N ARG A 70 -3.56 -18.10 -9.59
CA ARG A 70 -2.89 -16.89 -10.10
C ARG A 70 -1.62 -16.57 -9.32
N LYS A 71 -1.04 -17.58 -8.67
CA LYS A 71 0.15 -17.41 -7.82
C LYS A 71 1.28 -16.68 -8.53
N LEU A 72 1.86 -15.70 -7.84
CA LEU A 72 3.07 -15.01 -8.24
C LEU A 72 4.29 -15.71 -7.64
N SER A 73 5.32 -15.94 -8.43
CA SER A 73 6.56 -16.57 -7.98
C SER A 73 7.79 -15.72 -8.30
N ASN A 74 8.90 -15.96 -7.58
CA ASN A 74 10.16 -15.21 -7.72
C ASN A 74 9.94 -13.69 -7.72
N VAL A 75 9.12 -13.23 -6.76
CA VAL A 75 8.79 -11.82 -6.58
C VAL A 75 10.02 -11.07 -6.07
N LYS A 76 10.35 -9.95 -6.69
CA LYS A 76 11.45 -9.06 -6.28
C LYS A 76 10.99 -7.62 -6.34
N ILE A 77 11.19 -6.89 -5.24
CA ILE A 77 11.02 -5.45 -5.21
C ILE A 77 12.17 -4.82 -6.01
N LEU A 78 11.82 -3.91 -6.93
CA LEU A 78 12.75 -3.19 -7.77
C LEU A 78 12.94 -1.74 -7.27
N ASP A 79 11.86 -1.11 -6.80
CA ASP A 79 11.87 0.21 -6.16
C ASP A 79 10.72 0.33 -5.15
N SER A 80 10.98 1.07 -4.07
CA SER A 80 10.01 1.43 -3.03
C SER A 80 10.15 2.91 -2.74
N SER A 81 9.17 3.71 -3.12
CA SER A 81 9.28 5.17 -3.04
C SER A 81 8.00 5.82 -2.53
N LEU A 82 8.15 6.84 -1.68
CA LEU A 82 7.05 7.70 -1.25
C LEU A 82 6.68 8.61 -2.42
N MET A 83 5.47 8.46 -2.96
CA MET A 83 4.98 9.31 -4.05
C MET A 83 4.57 10.70 -3.57
N GLY A 84 4.17 10.82 -2.30
CA GLY A 84 3.66 12.05 -1.71
C GLY A 84 2.38 11.79 -0.92
N GLU A 85 1.58 12.83 -0.74
CA GLU A 85 0.32 12.78 0.00
C GLU A 85 -0.84 13.06 -0.95
N VAL A 86 -1.89 12.24 -0.86
CA VAL A 86 -3.20 12.58 -1.41
C VAL A 86 -4.05 13.18 -0.30
N TYR A 87 -4.93 14.12 -0.64
CA TYR A 87 -5.78 14.81 0.33
C TYR A 87 -7.22 14.41 0.11
N LEU A 88 -7.82 13.75 1.11
CA LEU A 88 -9.27 13.50 1.12
C LEU A 88 -9.98 14.65 1.80
N LYS A 89 -11.01 15.19 1.13
CA LYS A 89 -11.88 16.21 1.71
C LYS A 89 -12.95 15.55 2.60
N LEU A 90 -13.13 16.10 3.78
CA LEU A 90 -14.24 15.78 4.68
C LEU A 90 -15.48 16.54 4.18
N GLU A 91 -16.50 15.79 3.75
CA GLU A 91 -17.83 16.32 3.38
C GLU A 91 -18.76 16.41 4.60
#